data_AF-A0A662PKF3-F1
#
_entry.id   AF-A0A662PKF3-F1
#
_cell.length_a   1.000
_cell.length_b   1.000
_cell.length_c   1.000
_cell.angle_alpha   90.00
_cell.angle_beta   90.00
_cell.angle_gamma   90.00
#
_symmetry.space_group_name_H-M   'P 1'
#
loop_
_entity.id
_entity.type
_entity.pdbx_description
1 polymer ?
#
loop_
_entity_poly.entity_id
_entity_poly.type
_entity_poly.pdbx_seq_one_letter_code
_entity_poly.pdbx_strand_id
1 'polypeptide(L)'
;MPYRFTFDLRSLPRSFFQELVRAAYDSRVHQKIGVIVRSLIKKFRIQEITGLNLLDAVALFEDFLEIQAVNIANRDKFHQARGKRVLFLPHCARKYMDNRCKAIFDPQIPTYRCQHCSPDCLISQATRLAEERGYDVYVVPGGSCIPKILAMNEYSAVVGVACGMEIK
;
A
#
# COMPACT_ATOMS: atom_id res chain seq x y z
N MET A 1 -11.10 -1.92 8.49
CA MET A 1 -10.43 -1.98 7.17
C MET A 1 -10.89 -0.76 6.38
N PRO A 2 -10.03 -0.15 5.54
CA PRO A 2 -10.40 1.03 4.74
C PRO A 2 -11.60 0.81 3.80
N TYR A 3 -11.87 -0.45 3.44
CA TYR A 3 -12.95 -0.84 2.55
C TYR A 3 -13.76 -1.98 3.18
N ARG A 4 -15.04 -2.11 2.83
CA ARG A 4 -15.92 -3.19 3.31
C ARG A 4 -15.83 -4.49 2.50
N PHE A 5 -14.95 -4.57 1.51
CA PHE A 5 -14.79 -5.74 0.63
C PHE A 5 -13.31 -6.00 0.30
N THR A 6 -13.01 -7.22 -0.17
CA THR A 6 -11.70 -7.61 -0.71
C THR A 6 -11.71 -7.57 -2.23
N PHE A 7 -10.59 -7.18 -2.82
CA PHE A 7 -10.40 -7.09 -4.26
C PHE A 7 -8.96 -7.47 -4.59
N ASP A 8 -8.75 -8.04 -5.77
CA ASP A 8 -7.42 -8.39 -6.27
C ASP A 8 -7.19 -7.68 -7.61
N LEU A 9 -6.34 -6.65 -7.59
CA LEU A 9 -6.01 -5.86 -8.79
C LEU A 9 -4.87 -6.47 -9.60
N ARG A 10 -4.30 -7.62 -9.20
CA ARG A 10 -3.15 -8.24 -9.89
C ARG A 10 -3.51 -8.72 -11.30
N SER A 11 -4.78 -9.01 -11.57
CA SER A 11 -5.27 -9.45 -12.88
C SER A 11 -5.43 -8.31 -13.89
N LEU A 12 -5.39 -7.06 -13.45
CA LEU A 12 -5.54 -5.92 -14.33
C LEU A 12 -4.26 -5.70 -15.16
N PRO A 13 -4.38 -5.46 -16.48
CA PRO A 13 -3.23 -5.22 -17.34
C PRO A 13 -2.45 -3.96 -16.95
N ARG A 14 -1.11 -3.98 -17.08
CA ARG A 14 -0.29 -2.77 -16.89
C ARG A 14 -0.67 -1.62 -17.84
N SER A 15 -1.09 -1.95 -19.06
CA SER A 15 -1.56 -0.98 -20.05
C SER A 15 -2.83 -0.26 -19.61
N PHE A 16 -3.76 -0.95 -18.97
CA PHE A 16 -4.96 -0.33 -18.39
C PHE A 16 -4.58 0.77 -17.39
N PHE A 17 -3.61 0.50 -16.51
CA PHE A 17 -3.16 1.47 -15.53
C PHE A 17 -2.41 2.65 -16.14
N GLN A 18 -1.56 2.42 -17.15
CA GLN A 18 -0.86 3.49 -17.84
C GLN A 18 -1.86 4.44 -18.52
N GLU A 19 -2.89 3.89 -19.17
CA GLU A 19 -3.96 4.68 -19.76
C GLU A 19 -4.78 5.42 -18.70
N LEU A 20 -5.08 4.78 -17.56
CA LEU A 20 -5.82 5.43 -16.48
C LEU A 20 -5.05 6.58 -15.84
N VAL A 21 -3.73 6.42 -15.64
CA VAL A 21 -2.85 7.47 -15.12
C VAL A 21 -2.68 8.60 -16.15
N ARG A 22 -2.50 8.28 -17.44
CA ARG A 22 -2.45 9.29 -18.52
C ARG A 22 -3.74 10.10 -18.58
N ALA A 23 -4.87 9.41 -18.65
CA ALA A 23 -6.18 10.04 -18.64
C ALA A 23 -6.35 10.94 -17.42
N ALA A 24 -5.93 10.46 -16.23
CA ALA A 24 -5.99 11.17 -14.95
C ALA A 24 -5.07 12.41 -14.83
N TYR A 25 -3.97 12.46 -15.59
CA TYR A 25 -3.05 13.60 -15.61
C TYR A 25 -3.40 14.61 -16.70
N ASP A 26 -3.94 14.16 -17.82
CA ASP A 26 -4.27 15.02 -18.97
C ASP A 26 -5.52 15.88 -18.75
N SER A 27 -6.34 15.59 -17.73
CA SER A 27 -7.55 16.35 -17.48
C SER A 27 -7.58 16.91 -16.05
N ARG A 28 -7.76 18.22 -15.85
CA ARG A 28 -8.18 18.76 -14.54
C ARG A 28 -9.63 18.37 -14.15
N VAL A 29 -10.16 17.33 -14.79
CA VAL A 29 -11.57 16.95 -14.84
C VAL A 29 -11.89 15.83 -13.85
N HIS A 30 -10.89 15.01 -13.45
CA HIS A 30 -11.12 13.82 -12.59
C HIS A 30 -11.58 14.16 -11.18
N GLN A 31 -11.02 15.22 -10.57
CA GLN A 31 -11.53 15.69 -9.27
C GLN A 31 -13.00 16.11 -9.38
N LYS A 32 -13.39 16.75 -10.50
CA LYS A 32 -14.78 17.17 -10.73
C LYS A 32 -15.71 15.99 -11.01
N ILE A 33 -15.30 15.03 -11.83
CA ILE A 33 -16.10 13.82 -12.15
C ILE A 33 -16.25 12.93 -10.92
N GLY A 34 -15.19 12.68 -10.15
CA GLY A 34 -15.26 11.89 -8.92
C GLY A 34 -16.20 12.52 -7.88
N VAL A 35 -16.22 13.85 -7.78
CA VAL A 35 -17.18 14.58 -6.93
C VAL A 35 -18.62 14.40 -7.43
N ILE A 36 -18.85 14.53 -8.75
CA ILE A 36 -20.18 14.35 -9.34
C ILE A 36 -20.68 12.91 -9.16
N VAL A 37 -19.86 11.90 -9.49
CA VAL A 37 -20.22 10.48 -9.35
C VAL A 37 -20.53 10.13 -7.90
N ARG A 38 -19.71 10.58 -6.94
CA ARG A 38 -20.00 10.41 -5.50
C ARG A 38 -21.30 11.10 -5.09
N SER A 39 -21.53 12.32 -5.56
CA SER A 39 -22.76 13.06 -5.28
C SER A 39 -23.99 12.32 -5.82
N LEU A 40 -23.90 11.72 -7.02
CA LEU A 40 -24.97 10.94 -7.63
C LEU A 40 -25.21 9.63 -6.88
N ILE A 41 -24.17 8.86 -6.58
CA ILE A 41 -24.28 7.60 -5.82
C ILE A 41 -24.95 7.86 -4.46
N LYS A 42 -24.56 8.95 -3.77
CA LYS A 42 -25.14 9.34 -2.48
C LYS A 42 -26.58 9.83 -2.63
N LYS A 43 -26.86 10.69 -3.61
CA LYS A 43 -28.20 11.27 -3.85
C LYS A 43 -29.24 10.19 -4.20
N PHE A 44 -28.86 9.23 -5.03
CA PHE A 44 -29.75 8.14 -5.47
C PHE A 44 -29.70 6.89 -4.59
N ARG A 45 -28.93 6.92 -3.49
CA ARG A 45 -28.81 5.81 -2.54
C ARG A 45 -28.56 4.45 -3.20
N ILE A 46 -27.68 4.43 -4.22
CA ILE A 46 -27.50 3.24 -5.07
C ILE A 46 -27.05 2.02 -4.26
N GLN A 47 -26.31 2.22 -3.17
CA GLN A 47 -25.93 1.15 -2.26
C GLN A 47 -27.13 0.45 -1.59
N GLU A 48 -28.18 1.20 -1.24
CA GLU A 48 -29.39 0.67 -0.61
C GLU A 48 -30.26 -0.10 -1.63
N ILE A 49 -30.24 0.33 -2.88
CA ILE A 49 -31.03 -0.25 -3.96
C ILE A 49 -30.37 -1.52 -4.53
N THR A 50 -29.05 -1.50 -4.71
CA THR A 50 -28.31 -2.54 -5.44
C THR A 50 -27.46 -3.44 -4.54
N GLY A 51 -27.25 -3.04 -3.28
CA GLY A 51 -26.28 -3.67 -2.38
C GLY A 51 -24.81 -3.38 -2.73
N LEU A 52 -24.54 -2.68 -3.85
CA LEU A 52 -23.18 -2.40 -4.31
C LEU A 52 -22.58 -1.20 -3.56
N ASN A 53 -21.42 -1.43 -2.93
CA ASN A 53 -20.68 -0.36 -2.26
C ASN A 53 -19.80 0.43 -3.25
N LEU A 54 -20.46 1.17 -4.15
CA LEU A 54 -19.80 1.93 -5.20
C LEU A 54 -18.91 3.07 -4.66
N LEU A 55 -19.23 3.62 -3.48
CA LEU A 55 -18.41 4.66 -2.86
C LEU A 55 -17.05 4.11 -2.42
N ASP A 56 -17.03 2.95 -1.77
CA ASP A 56 -15.78 2.28 -1.38
C ASP A 56 -14.96 1.89 -2.62
N ALA A 57 -15.61 1.46 -3.72
CA ALA A 57 -14.93 1.16 -4.97
C ALA A 57 -14.28 2.40 -5.59
N VAL A 58 -15.00 3.53 -5.66
CA VAL A 58 -14.43 4.79 -6.14
C VAL A 58 -13.26 5.24 -5.27
N ALA A 59 -13.41 5.20 -3.93
CA ALA A 59 -12.35 5.58 -3.00
C ALA A 59 -11.10 4.70 -3.16
N LEU A 60 -11.28 3.40 -3.32
CA LEU A 60 -10.20 2.48 -3.61
C LEU A 60 -9.45 2.83 -4.91
N PHE A 61 -10.18 3.10 -5.99
CA PHE A 61 -9.56 3.44 -7.27
C PHE A 61 -8.77 4.75 -7.19
N GLU A 62 -9.28 5.74 -6.44
CA GLU A 62 -8.57 6.99 -6.19
C GLU A 62 -7.29 6.78 -5.38
N ASP A 63 -7.38 6.09 -4.23
CA ASP A 63 -6.21 5.77 -3.41
C ASP A 63 -5.17 4.99 -4.24
N PHE A 64 -5.61 4.04 -5.06
CA PHE A 64 -4.72 3.26 -5.93
C PHE A 64 -4.06 4.10 -7.03
N LEU A 65 -4.80 5.01 -7.67
CA LEU A 65 -4.27 5.91 -8.70
C LEU A 65 -3.19 6.83 -8.16
N GLU A 66 -3.42 7.40 -6.98
CA GLU A 66 -2.46 8.26 -6.30
C GLU A 66 -1.15 7.50 -6.03
N ILE A 67 -1.24 6.28 -5.49
CA ILE A 67 -0.07 5.42 -5.26
C ILE A 67 0.66 5.09 -6.57
N GLN A 68 -0.07 4.74 -7.63
CA GLN A 68 0.55 4.42 -8.93
C GLN A 68 1.23 5.64 -9.56
N ALA A 69 0.64 6.83 -9.45
CA ALA A 69 1.25 8.07 -9.92
C ALA A 69 2.60 8.33 -9.23
N VAL A 70 2.65 8.21 -7.89
CA VAL A 70 3.89 8.36 -7.12
C VAL A 70 4.91 7.27 -7.49
N ASN A 71 4.47 6.03 -7.66
CA ASN A 71 5.34 4.93 -8.07
C ASN A 71 5.95 5.16 -9.46
N ILE A 72 5.16 5.63 -10.43
CA ILE A 72 5.63 5.94 -11.78
C ILE A 72 6.64 7.09 -11.73
N ALA A 73 6.31 8.18 -11.04
CA ALA A 73 7.18 9.35 -10.92
C ALA A 73 8.53 9.05 -10.25
N ASN A 74 8.58 8.07 -9.34
CA ASN A 74 9.80 7.68 -8.63
C ASN A 74 10.49 6.44 -9.19
N ARG A 75 9.92 5.78 -10.21
CA ARG A 75 10.38 4.49 -10.73
C ARG A 75 11.86 4.51 -11.13
N ASP A 76 12.24 5.49 -11.95
CA ASP A 76 13.59 5.55 -12.50
C ASP A 76 14.61 5.91 -11.42
N LYS A 77 14.27 6.85 -10.53
CA LYS A 77 15.09 7.22 -9.35
C LYS A 77 15.31 6.01 -8.44
N PHE A 78 14.26 5.23 -8.18
CA PHE A 78 14.34 4.02 -7.37
C PHE A 78 15.28 2.98 -8.01
N HIS A 79 15.20 2.78 -9.33
CA HIS A 79 16.07 1.85 -10.04
C HIS A 79 17.54 2.29 -10.06
N GLN A 80 17.79 3.60 -10.15
CA GLN A 80 19.15 4.16 -10.18
C GLN A 80 19.82 4.26 -8.80
N ALA A 81 19.05 4.13 -7.71
CA ALA A 81 19.57 4.19 -6.35
C ALA A 81 20.56 3.04 -6.05
N ARG A 82 21.79 3.40 -5.63
CA ARG A 82 22.92 2.47 -5.42
C ARG A 82 23.25 2.16 -3.96
N GLY A 83 22.50 2.73 -3.01
CA GLY A 83 22.76 2.55 -1.57
C GLY A 83 21.84 1.52 -0.91
N LYS A 84 21.81 1.57 0.42
CA LYS A 84 20.96 0.72 1.25
C LYS A 84 19.48 0.95 0.90
N ARG A 85 18.68 -0.12 0.95
CA ARG A 85 17.25 -0.10 0.66
C ARG A 85 16.47 -0.64 1.84
N VAL A 86 15.24 -0.17 2.01
CA VAL A 86 14.36 -0.63 3.09
C VAL A 86 12.96 -0.91 2.59
N LEU A 87 12.35 -1.95 3.15
CA LEU A 87 10.96 -2.33 2.96
C LEU A 87 10.21 -2.18 4.29
N PHE A 88 9.17 -1.36 4.30
CA PHE A 88 8.22 -1.25 5.40
C PHE A 88 6.97 -2.06 5.08
N LEU A 89 6.63 -3.00 5.97
CA LEU A 89 5.46 -3.85 5.85
C LEU A 89 4.47 -3.57 6.98
N PRO A 90 3.15 -3.63 6.74
CA PRO A 90 2.18 -3.33 7.77
C PRO A 90 1.96 -4.55 8.69
N HIS A 91 2.04 -4.33 10.00
CA HIS A 91 1.78 -5.33 11.03
C HIS A 91 0.42 -6.04 10.84
N CYS A 92 -0.60 -5.32 10.39
CA CYS A 92 -1.95 -5.86 10.19
C CYS A 92 -2.07 -6.86 9.02
N ALA A 93 -1.07 -6.94 8.13
CA ALA A 93 -1.05 -7.91 7.03
C ALA A 93 -0.34 -9.23 7.39
N ARG A 94 0.12 -9.40 8.64
CA ARG A 94 0.58 -10.73 9.11
C ARG A 94 -0.58 -11.73 9.01
N LYS A 95 -0.27 -12.98 8.68
CA LYS A 95 -1.28 -14.05 8.59
C LYS A 95 -2.00 -14.27 9.93
N TYR A 96 -1.28 -14.16 11.03
CA TYR A 96 -1.78 -14.32 12.39
C TYR A 96 -1.35 -13.13 13.25
N MET A 97 -2.25 -12.61 14.08
CA MET A 97 -1.95 -11.56 15.07
C MET A 97 -1.71 -12.11 16.48
N ASP A 98 -1.82 -13.42 16.64
CA ASP A 98 -1.62 -14.14 17.90
C ASP A 98 -0.26 -14.87 17.92
N ASN A 99 -0.07 -15.73 18.92
CA ASN A 99 1.16 -16.50 19.16
C ASN A 99 1.54 -17.50 18.06
N ARG A 100 0.69 -17.70 17.04
CA ARG A 100 1.04 -18.48 15.84
C ARG A 100 2.04 -17.71 14.97
N CYS A 101 1.98 -16.39 14.97
CA CYS A 101 3.04 -15.58 14.37
C CYS A 101 4.26 -15.58 15.32
N LYS A 102 5.41 -16.01 14.81
CA LYS A 102 6.67 -16.01 15.58
C LYS A 102 7.49 -14.72 15.40
N ALA A 103 6.91 -13.65 14.89
CA ALA A 103 7.62 -12.39 14.73
C ALA A 103 8.07 -11.83 16.09
N ILE A 104 9.30 -11.33 16.16
CA ILE A 104 9.89 -10.81 17.40
C ILE A 104 9.73 -9.30 17.42
N PHE A 105 9.15 -8.75 18.49
CA PHE A 105 9.01 -7.31 18.68
C PHE A 105 10.33 -6.71 19.19
N ASP A 106 10.75 -5.61 18.57
CA ASP A 106 11.86 -4.78 19.02
C ASP A 106 11.31 -3.54 19.73
N PRO A 107 11.54 -3.37 21.05
CA PRO A 107 11.03 -2.22 21.78
C PRO A 107 11.83 -0.93 21.53
N GLN A 108 13.08 -0.99 21.04
CA GLN A 108 13.91 0.20 20.79
C GLN A 108 13.42 0.98 19.57
N ILE A 109 13.02 0.23 18.55
CA ILE A 109 12.36 0.73 17.35
C ILE A 109 11.08 -0.09 17.23
N PRO A 110 9.91 0.43 17.65
CA PRO A 110 8.69 -0.35 17.90
C PRO A 110 8.19 -1.01 16.60
N THR A 111 8.77 -2.16 16.28
CA THR A 111 8.67 -2.88 15.01
C THR A 111 8.80 -4.36 15.28
N TYR A 112 8.36 -5.17 14.32
CA TYR A 112 8.49 -6.61 14.37
C TYR A 112 9.50 -7.07 13.32
N ARG A 113 10.34 -8.03 13.72
CA ARG A 113 11.17 -8.82 12.80
C ARG A 113 10.44 -10.11 12.45
N CYS A 114 10.21 -10.35 11.17
CA CYS A 114 9.60 -11.60 10.71
C CYS A 114 10.54 -12.77 11.01
N GLN A 115 9.98 -13.93 11.38
CA GLN A 115 10.74 -15.18 11.61
C GLN A 115 10.30 -16.28 10.63
N HIS A 116 9.63 -15.89 9.54
CA HIS A 116 9.15 -16.77 8.47
C HIS A 116 8.38 -18.01 8.92
N CYS A 117 7.53 -17.88 9.94
CA CYS A 117 6.85 -19.01 10.58
C CYS A 117 5.81 -19.72 9.71
N SER A 118 5.36 -19.13 8.59
CA SER A 118 4.56 -19.84 7.58
C SER A 118 4.92 -19.41 6.15
N PRO A 119 4.90 -20.36 5.19
CA PRO A 119 5.29 -20.09 3.80
C PRO A 119 4.23 -19.34 2.99
N ASP A 120 2.96 -19.42 3.40
CA ASP A 120 1.81 -18.76 2.75
C ASP A 120 1.46 -17.39 3.37
N CYS A 121 2.25 -16.92 4.34
CA CYS A 121 2.11 -15.58 4.91
C CYS A 121 2.70 -14.53 3.95
N LEU A 122 1.89 -13.58 3.48
CA LEU A 122 2.34 -12.52 2.58
C LEU A 122 3.50 -11.68 3.15
N ILE A 123 3.51 -11.43 4.46
CA ILE A 123 4.64 -10.78 5.14
C ILE A 123 5.90 -11.64 5.03
N SER A 124 5.81 -12.94 5.28
CA SER A 124 6.96 -13.86 5.16
C SER A 124 7.52 -13.88 3.75
N GLN A 125 6.64 -13.96 2.73
CA GLN A 125 7.04 -13.95 1.31
C GLN A 125 7.71 -12.62 0.93
N ALA A 126 7.12 -11.48 1.32
CA ALA A 126 7.67 -10.17 1.03
C ALA A 126 9.01 -9.94 1.76
N THR A 127 9.13 -10.38 3.02
CA THR A 127 10.38 -10.29 3.77
C THR A 127 11.50 -11.10 3.09
N ARG A 128 11.26 -12.37 2.73
CA ARG A 128 12.28 -13.18 2.02
C ARG A 128 12.73 -12.53 0.71
N LEU A 129 11.75 -12.07 -0.09
CA LEU A 129 12.01 -11.42 -1.36
C LEU A 129 12.91 -10.18 -1.23
N ALA A 130 12.72 -9.42 -0.14
CA ALA A 130 13.46 -8.21 0.15
C ALA A 130 14.86 -8.53 0.71
N GLU A 131 14.97 -9.47 1.63
CA GLU A 131 16.25 -9.95 2.19
C GLU A 131 17.15 -10.55 1.12
N GLU A 132 16.61 -11.36 0.20
CA GLU A 132 17.34 -11.89 -0.97
C GLU A 132 17.91 -10.78 -1.87
N ARG A 133 17.33 -9.58 -1.83
CA ARG A 133 17.79 -8.39 -2.56
C ARG A 133 18.64 -7.45 -1.71
N GLY A 134 18.94 -7.82 -0.46
CA GLY A 134 19.74 -7.02 0.48
C GLY A 134 19.01 -5.82 1.08
N TYR A 135 17.69 -5.90 1.23
CA TYR A 135 16.89 -4.81 1.82
C TYR A 135 16.77 -5.05 3.33
N ASP A 136 16.82 -3.98 4.10
CA ASP A 136 16.34 -4.01 5.48
C ASP A 136 14.82 -4.14 5.47
N VAL A 137 14.26 -4.90 6.40
CA VAL A 137 12.81 -5.11 6.48
C VAL A 137 12.31 -4.81 7.88
N TYR A 138 11.31 -3.92 7.96
CA TYR A 138 10.61 -3.61 9.20
C TYR A 138 9.13 -3.88 9.04
N VAL A 139 8.57 -4.71 9.92
CA VAL A 139 7.12 -4.85 10.04
C VAL A 139 6.63 -3.84 11.08
N VAL A 140 5.96 -2.80 10.64
CA VAL A 140 5.61 -1.63 11.47
C VAL A 140 4.17 -1.71 11.98
N PRO A 141 3.91 -1.37 13.26
CA PRO A 141 2.55 -1.28 13.80
C PRO A 141 1.77 -0.08 13.22
N GLY A 142 2.47 0.96 12.76
CA GLY A 142 1.90 2.15 12.11
C GLY A 142 3.01 3.08 11.61
N GLY A 143 2.65 4.11 10.83
CA GLY A 143 3.60 5.00 10.18
C GLY A 143 4.47 5.87 11.10
N SER A 144 4.06 6.09 12.36
CA SER A 144 4.76 7.00 13.29
C SER A 144 6.21 6.62 13.62
N CYS A 145 6.58 5.34 13.45
CA CYS A 145 7.93 4.87 13.69
C CYS A 145 8.89 5.06 12.50
N ILE A 146 8.37 5.31 11.29
CA ILE A 146 9.15 5.39 10.05
C ILE A 146 10.17 6.55 10.10
N PRO A 147 9.81 7.79 10.50
CA PRO A 147 10.78 8.89 10.55
C PRO A 147 11.98 8.58 11.46
N LYS A 148 11.75 7.91 12.58
CA LYS A 148 12.84 7.49 13.49
C LYS A 148 13.79 6.49 12.82
N ILE A 149 13.24 5.52 12.08
CA ILE A 149 14.05 4.52 11.36
C ILE A 149 14.91 5.16 10.27
N LEU A 150 14.32 6.09 9.51
CA LEU A 150 14.99 6.84 8.46
C LEU A 150 16.03 7.84 9.00
N ALA A 151 15.85 8.36 10.22
CA ALA A 151 16.85 9.21 10.86
C ALA A 151 18.05 8.42 11.40
N MET A 152 17.85 7.14 11.75
CA MET A 152 18.91 6.27 12.29
C MET A 152 19.76 5.61 11.20
N ASN A 153 19.26 5.54 9.96
CA ASN A 153 19.92 4.85 8.86
C ASN A 153 19.76 5.65 7.56
N GLU A 154 20.83 5.76 6.79
CA GLU A 154 20.76 6.35 5.45
C GLU A 154 20.29 5.32 4.42
N TYR A 155 19.07 5.50 3.92
CA TYR A 155 18.53 4.68 2.84
C TYR A 155 18.46 5.49 1.54
N SER A 156 18.92 4.86 0.46
CA SER A 156 18.86 5.43 -0.89
C SER A 156 17.53 5.16 -1.61
N ALA A 157 16.78 4.14 -1.16
CA ALA A 157 15.48 3.81 -1.71
C ALA A 157 14.58 3.16 -0.65
N VAL A 158 13.30 3.48 -0.70
CA VAL A 158 12.29 3.02 0.26
C VAL A 158 11.13 2.40 -0.49
N VAL A 159 10.66 1.25 -0.01
CA VAL A 159 9.37 0.67 -0.41
C VAL A 159 8.47 0.64 0.83
N GLY A 160 7.30 1.26 0.73
CA GLY A 160 6.27 1.19 1.76
C GLY A 160 5.08 0.38 1.28
N VAL A 161 4.58 -0.53 2.12
CA VAL A 161 3.30 -1.21 1.91
C VAL A 161 2.34 -0.74 2.99
N ALA A 162 1.22 -0.16 2.58
CA ALA A 162 0.27 0.46 3.48
C ALA A 162 -1.16 0.25 2.98
N CYS A 163 -2.12 0.40 3.90
CA CYS A 163 -3.53 0.49 3.53
C CYS A 163 -3.88 1.95 3.20
N GLY A 164 -4.98 2.19 2.49
CA GLY A 164 -5.38 3.56 2.12
C GLY A 164 -5.55 4.54 3.28
N MET A 165 -5.72 4.08 4.52
CA MET A 165 -5.75 4.97 5.70
C MET A 165 -4.37 5.46 6.14
N GLU A 166 -3.30 4.70 5.90
CA GLU A 166 -1.93 5.04 6.32
C GLU A 166 -1.16 5.80 5.23
N ILE A 167 -1.78 6.01 4.07
CA ILE A 167 -1.18 6.68 2.90
C ILE A 167 -1.54 8.18 2.87
N LYS A 168 -2.48 8.62 3.71
CA LYS A 168 -3.02 9.99 3.77
C LYS A 168 -2.28 10.87 4.77
#